data_AF-A0A6A4PPG1-F1
#
_entry.id   AF-A0A6A4PPG1-F1
#
_cell.length_a   1.000
_cell.length_b   1.000
_cell.length_c   1.000
_cell.angle_alpha   90.00
_cell.angle_beta   90.00
_cell.angle_gamma   90.00
#
_symmetry.space_group_name_H-M   'P 1'
#
loop_
_entity.id
_entity.type
_entity.pdbx_description
1 polymer ?
#
loop_
_entity_poly.entity_id
_entity_poly.type
_entity_poly.pdbx_seq_one_letter_code
_entity_poly.pdbx_strand_id
1 'polypeptide(L)'
;MVYLMIYVVLSYIAQLNHQQSPIGKKVNNCWINCVPLNICCFVWKLIRMGLPTNDELFKRNVIVRVDEMLCIFCNNHVEIIDHLFASCDFVVSICK
;
A
#
# COMPACT_ATOMS: atom_id res chain seq x y z
N MET A 1 12.06 -3.52 -2.58
CA MET A 1 10.95 -2.61 -2.22
C MET A 1 9.84 -3.30 -1.43
N VAL A 2 9.38 -4.48 -1.86
CA VAL A 2 8.36 -5.29 -1.14
C VAL A 2 8.74 -5.59 0.32
N TYR A 3 9.98 -5.97 0.62
CA TYR A 3 10.44 -6.19 1.99
C TYR A 3 10.37 -4.95 2.90
N LEU A 4 10.73 -3.78 2.35
CA LEU A 4 10.64 -2.52 3.09
C LEU A 4 9.17 -2.14 3.32
N MET A 5 8.32 -2.35 2.32
CA MET A 5 6.88 -2.12 2.45
C MET A 5 6.26 -3.06 3.49
N ILE A 6 6.60 -4.35 3.48
CA ILE A 6 6.17 -5.31 4.50
C ILE A 6 6.68 -4.89 5.88
N TYR A 7 7.95 -4.53 6.03
CA TYR A 7 8.52 -4.11 7.31
C TYR A 7 7.81 -2.87 7.85
N VAL A 8 7.59 -1.86 7.01
CA VAL A 8 6.88 -0.63 7.40
C VAL A 8 5.41 -0.93 7.73
N VAL A 9 4.72 -1.76 6.93
CA VAL A 9 3.35 -2.21 7.21
C VAL A 9 3.26 -2.93 8.55
N LEU A 10 4.16 -3.88 8.83
CA LEU A 10 4.20 -4.62 10.09
C LEU A 10 4.47 -3.69 11.28
N SER A 11 5.43 -2.77 11.15
CA SER A 11 5.70 -1.78 12.19
C SER A 11 4.49 -0.86 12.44
N TYR A 12 3.78 -0.48 11.38
CA TYR A 12 2.60 0.38 11.47
C TYR A 12 1.40 -0.35 12.09
N ILE A 13 1.14 -1.60 11.72
CA ILE A 13 0.10 -2.44 12.33
C ILE A 13 0.40 -2.65 13.83
N ALA A 14 1.65 -2.92 14.19
CA ALA A 14 2.06 -3.03 15.59
C ALA A 14 1.78 -1.74 16.38
N GLN A 15 1.93 -0.56 15.77
CA GLN A 15 1.56 0.71 16.38
C GLN A 15 0.05 0.91 16.52
N LEU A 16 -0.74 0.58 15.49
CA LEU A 16 -2.20 0.69 15.57
C LEU A 16 -2.74 -0.17 16.73
N ASN A 17 -2.20 -1.38 16.88
CA ASN A 17 -2.52 -2.27 17.99
C ASN A 17 -2.08 -1.68 19.35
N HIS A 18 -0.97 -0.94 19.40
CA HIS A 18 -0.51 -0.27 20.62
C HIS A 18 -1.34 0.99 20.97
N GLN A 19 -1.80 1.77 19.97
CA GLN A 19 -2.57 3.00 20.20
C GLN A 19 -4.00 2.76 20.71
N GLN A 20 -4.54 1.55 20.58
CA GLN A 20 -5.84 1.16 21.16
C GLN A 20 -5.75 0.82 22.66
N SER A 21 -4.56 0.87 23.28
CA SER A 21 -4.43 0.71 24.73
C SER A 21 -5.01 1.93 25.47
N PRO A 22 -5.84 1.78 26.53
CA PRO A 22 -6.54 2.89 27.19
C PRO A 22 -5.64 3.90 27.91
N ILE A 23 -4.33 3.63 27.99
CA ILE A 23 -3.35 4.43 28.74
C ILE A 23 -2.20 4.73 27.80
N GLY A 24 -2.14 5.98 27.33
CA GLY A 24 -1.10 6.48 26.44
C GLY A 24 0.29 6.31 27.04
N LYS A 25 0.94 5.18 26.74
CA LYS A 25 2.35 4.97 27.04
C LYS A 25 3.18 5.56 25.90
N LYS A 26 4.05 6.49 26.27
CA LYS A 26 5.10 7.06 25.42
C LYS A 26 6.03 5.93 24.98
N VAL A 27 5.81 5.41 23.77
CA VAL A 27 6.66 4.38 23.19
C VAL A 27 7.92 5.06 22.69
N ASN A 28 9.08 4.65 23.19
CA ASN A 28 10.38 5.10 22.68
C ASN A 28 10.64 4.43 21.32
N ASN A 29 9.91 4.86 20.29
CA ASN A 29 10.02 4.36 18.92
C ASN A 29 10.94 5.28 18.11
N CYS A 30 12.24 5.23 18.39
CA CYS A 30 13.24 6.04 17.67
C CYS A 30 13.19 5.79 16.15
N TRP A 31 12.87 4.55 15.72
CA TRP A 31 12.81 4.19 14.30
C TRP A 31 11.61 4.76 13.56
N ILE A 32 10.47 4.96 14.22
CA ILE A 32 9.27 5.49 13.57
C ILE A 32 9.33 7.01 13.41
N ASN A 33 9.97 7.72 14.33
CA ASN A 33 10.26 9.14 14.13
C ASN A 33 11.21 9.39 12.94
N CYS A 34 11.93 8.36 12.48
CA CYS A 34 12.75 8.44 11.27
C CYS A 34 11.95 8.19 9.98
N VAL A 35 10.70 7.73 10.06
CA VAL A 35 9.84 7.52 8.89
C VAL A 35 9.01 8.78 8.65
N PRO A 36 9.20 9.46 7.52
CA PRO A 36 8.41 10.64 7.16
C PRO A 36 6.90 10.35 7.14
N LEU A 37 6.08 11.33 7.57
CA LEU A 37 4.63 11.19 7.68
C LEU A 37 3.95 10.78 6.36
N ASN A 38 4.46 11.24 5.23
CA ASN A 38 3.98 10.87 3.90
C ASN A 38 4.11 9.35 3.63
N ILE A 39 5.18 8.70 4.13
CA ILE A 39 5.33 7.24 4.02
C ILE A 39 4.29 6.53 4.88
N CYS A 40 4.07 6.99 6.11
CA CYS A 40 3.04 6.44 6.99
C CYS A 40 1.64 6.57 6.37
N CYS A 41 1.30 7.74 5.80
CA CYS A 41 0.03 7.94 5.09
C CYS A 41 -0.10 7.03 3.87
N PHE A 42 0.98 6.84 3.10
CA PHE A 42 0.98 5.93 1.95
C PHE A 42 0.72 4.48 2.38
N VAL A 43 1.40 4.02 3.42
CA VAL A 43 1.22 2.66 3.98
C VAL A 43 -0.18 2.45 4.50
N TRP A 44 -0.74 3.43 5.22
CA TRP A 44 -2.13 3.38 5.66
C TRP A 44 -3.09 3.26 4.48
N LYS A 45 -2.90 4.04 3.41
CA LYS A 45 -3.69 3.92 2.18
C LYS A 45 -3.52 2.54 1.54
N LEU A 46 -2.29 2.01 1.48
CA LEU A 46 -2.00 0.70 0.90
C LEU A 46 -2.74 -0.44 1.64
N ILE A 47 -2.70 -0.45 2.98
CA ILE A 47 -3.39 -1.46 3.80
C ILE A 47 -4.90 -1.35 3.67
N ARG A 48 -5.43 -0.13 3.56
CA ARG A 48 -6.87 0.16 3.52
C ARG A 48 -7.46 0.08 2.12
N MET A 49 -6.72 -0.48 1.15
CA MET A 49 -7.12 -0.51 -0.26
C MET A 49 -7.55 0.88 -0.77
N GLY A 50 -6.83 1.91 -0.29
CA GLY A 50 -7.09 3.32 -0.55
C GLY A 50 -6.20 3.90 -1.65
N LEU A 51 -5.38 3.06 -2.29
CA LEU A 51 -4.69 3.47 -3.51
C LEU A 51 -5.67 3.44 -4.68
N PRO A 52 -5.56 4.38 -5.63
CA PRO A 52 -6.45 4.44 -6.79
C PRO A 52 -6.03 3.42 -7.84
N THR A 53 -5.94 2.13 -7.47
CA THR A 53 -5.77 1.04 -8.43
C THR A 53 -7.06 0.83 -9.20
N ASN A 54 -6.98 0.40 -10.46
CA ASN A 54 -8.19 0.23 -11.26
C ASN A 54 -9.19 -0.75 -10.63
N ASP A 55 -8.75 -1.79 -9.92
CA ASP A 55 -9.66 -2.68 -9.19
C ASP A 55 -10.46 -1.96 -8.08
N GLU A 56 -9.81 -1.06 -7.33
CA GLU A 56 -10.46 -0.27 -6.29
C GLU A 56 -11.37 0.81 -6.86
N LEU A 57 -11.00 1.40 -8.00
CA LEU A 57 -11.85 2.33 -8.74
C LEU A 57 -13.10 1.62 -9.28
N PHE A 58 -12.95 0.39 -9.77
CA PHE A 58 -14.07 -0.43 -10.23
C PHE A 58 -15.02 -0.80 -9.09
N LYS A 59 -14.49 -1.24 -7.94
CA LYS A 59 -15.31 -1.50 -6.72
C LYS A 59 -16.13 -0.29 -6.28
N ARG A 60 -15.64 0.92 -6.55
CA ARG A 60 -16.29 2.20 -6.21
C ARG A 60 -17.18 2.73 -7.34
N ASN A 61 -17.35 1.99 -8.43
CA ASN A 61 -18.09 2.39 -9.63
C ASN A 61 -17.56 3.68 -10.30
N VAL A 62 -16.26 3.97 -10.14
CA VAL A 62 -15.61 5.09 -10.83
C VAL A 62 -15.27 4.71 -12.26
N ILE A 63 -14.76 3.49 -12.46
CA ILE A 63 -14.67 2.85 -13.77
C ILE A 63 -15.75 1.77 -13.87
N VAL A 64 -16.32 1.63 -15.06
CA VAL A 64 -17.49 0.75 -15.28
C VAL A 64 -17.17 -0.39 -16.24
N ARG A 65 -16.18 -0.20 -17.11
CA ARG A 65 -15.84 -1.19 -18.14
C ARG A 65 -14.69 -2.07 -17.66
N VAL A 66 -14.81 -3.38 -17.90
CA VAL A 66 -13.81 -4.37 -17.43
C VAL A 66 -12.46 -4.18 -18.14
N ASP A 67 -12.45 -3.69 -19.37
CA ASP A 67 -11.21 -3.39 -20.09
C ASP A 67 -10.44 -2.20 -19.49
N GLU A 68 -11.12 -1.29 -18.78
CA GLU A 68 -10.48 -0.20 -18.03
C GLU A 68 -9.82 -0.68 -16.74
N MET A 69 -10.02 -1.94 -16.36
CA MET A 69 -9.39 -2.53 -15.18
C MET A 69 -7.94 -2.98 -15.42
N LEU A 70 -7.49 -3.01 -16.67
CA LEU A 70 -6.14 -3.47 -17.01
C LEU A 70 -5.07 -2.52 -16.45
N CYS A 71 -3.95 -3.09 -16.05
CA CYS A 71 -2.79 -2.35 -15.60
C CYS A 71 -2.20 -1.53 -16.73
N ILE A 72 -2.02 -0.22 -16.51
CA ILE A 72 -1.50 0.69 -17.54
C ILE A 72 -0.06 0.37 -17.97
N PHE A 73 0.68 -0.36 -17.12
CA PHE A 73 2.08 -0.68 -17.35
C PHE A 73 2.27 -1.90 -18.25
N CYS A 74 1.56 -3.00 -17.98
CA CYS A 74 1.70 -4.25 -18.73
C CYS A 74 0.56 -4.48 -19.73
N ASN A 75 -0.58 -3.80 -19.56
CA ASN A 75 -1.82 -3.94 -20.32
C ASN A 75 -2.33 -5.39 -20.48
N ASN A 76 -1.94 -6.29 -19.58
CA ASN A 76 -2.19 -7.73 -19.70
C ASN A 76 -2.92 -8.31 -18.49
N HIS A 77 -2.78 -7.69 -17.31
CA HIS A 77 -3.40 -8.16 -16.06
C HIS A 77 -4.19 -7.02 -15.43
N VAL A 78 -5.18 -7.35 -14.60
CA VAL A 78 -5.92 -6.35 -13.83
C VAL A 78 -4.98 -5.61 -12.88
N GLU A 79 -5.14 -4.30 -12.80
CA GLU A 79 -4.40 -3.48 -11.86
C GLU A 79 -4.92 -3.67 -10.44
N ILE A 80 -4.30 -4.58 -9.71
CA ILE A 80 -4.43 -4.74 -8.26
C ILE A 80 -3.12 -4.33 -7.57
N ILE A 81 -3.17 -4.03 -6.27
CA ILE A 81 -1.99 -3.63 -5.48
C ILE A 81 -0.83 -4.63 -5.63
N ASP A 82 -1.08 -5.93 -5.51
CA ASP A 82 -0.04 -6.95 -5.61
C ASP A 82 0.62 -6.97 -7.00
N HIS A 83 -0.19 -6.81 -8.05
CA HIS A 83 0.33 -6.70 -9.42
C HIS A 83 1.18 -5.45 -9.57
N LEU A 84 0.63 -4.29 -9.19
CA LEU A 84 1.30 -3.00 -9.33
C LEU A 84 2.67 -2.94 -8.63
N PHE A 85 2.83 -3.57 -7.47
CA PHE A 85 4.05 -3.45 -6.67
C PHE A 85 4.98 -4.68 -6.67
N ALA A 86 4.48 -5.87 -7.04
CA ALA A 86 5.24 -7.11 -6.85
C ALA A 86 5.28 -8.05 -8.06
N SER A 87 4.26 -8.07 -8.92
CA SER A 87 4.18 -9.04 -10.03
C SER A 87 4.00 -8.46 -11.42
N CYS A 88 3.94 -7.13 -11.58
CA CYS A 88 3.92 -6.50 -12.89
C CYS A 88 5.30 -6.61 -13.55
N ASP A 89 5.39 -7.35 -14.65
CA ASP A 89 6.64 -7.58 -15.38
C ASP A 89 7.36 -6.27 -15.74
N PHE A 90 6.59 -5.27 -16.16
CA PHE A 90 7.11 -3.94 -16.49
C PHE A 90 7.73 -3.27 -15.26
N VAL A 91 6.99 -3.19 -14.15
CA VAL A 91 7.47 -2.55 -12.92
C VAL A 91 8.67 -3.30 -12.35
N VAL A 92 8.62 -4.63 -12.32
CA VAL A 92 9.73 -5.49 -11.87
C VAL A 92 10.96 -5.30 -12.75
N SER A 93 10.80 -5.06 -14.05
CA SER A 93 11.95 -4.80 -14.94
C SER A 93 12.65 -3.47 -14.65
N ILE A 94 11.91 -2.46 -14.19
CA ILE A 94 12.44 -1.13 -13.86
C ILE A 94 13.03 -1.09 -12.45
N CYS A 95 12.39 -1.77 -11.49
CA CYS A 95 12.79 -1.76 -10.08
C CYS A 95 13.84 -2.82 -9.72
N LYS A 96 14.48 -3.42 -10.73
CA LYS A 96 15.65 -4.31 -10.57
C LYS A 96 16.92 -3.54 -10.24
#